data_AF-A0AAD6UPP0-F1
#
_entry.id   AF-A0AAD6UPP0-F1
#
_cell.length_a   1.000
_cell.length_b   1.000
_cell.length_c   1.000
_cell.angle_alpha   90.00
_cell.angle_beta   90.00
_cell.angle_gamma   90.00
#
_symmetry.space_group_name_H-M   'P 1'
#
loop_
_entity.id
_entity.type
_entity.pdbx_description
1 polymer ?
#
loop_
_entity_poly.entity_id
_entity_poly.type
_entity_poly.pdbx_seq_one_letter_code
_entity_poly.pdbx_strand_id
1 'polypeptide(L)'
;MKLFSIITVFMSLSSLVLAGDFEKRACVASKCSCNGTPGLFCGDSSVNSACASGHVFQCNANKKTCDFGVRKSCQQCGKLGC
;
A
#
# COMPACT_ATOMS: atom_id res chain seq x y z
N MET A 1 6.27 -1.53 -62.95
CA MET A 1 5.02 -1.14 -62.25
C MET A 1 4.79 -2.22 -61.21
N LYS A 2 5.15 -1.92 -59.96
CA LYS A 2 5.39 -2.91 -58.90
C LYS A 2 4.04 -3.36 -58.31
N LEU A 3 3.91 -4.68 -58.20
CA LEU A 3 2.75 -5.44 -57.73
C LEU A 3 2.22 -5.00 -56.34
N PHE A 4 0.89 -5.00 -56.26
CA PHE A 4 0.04 -5.48 -55.16
C PHE A 4 0.74 -6.00 -53.90
N SER A 5 0.44 -5.39 -52.74
CA SER A 5 0.06 -6.09 -51.51
C SER A 5 -0.27 -5.08 -50.41
N ILE A 6 -1.51 -4.59 -50.46
CA ILE A 6 -2.17 -3.93 -49.33
C ILE A 6 -2.96 -5.04 -48.63
N ILE A 7 -2.38 -5.69 -47.62
CA ILE A 7 -3.15 -6.47 -46.64
C ILE A 7 -2.63 -6.09 -45.26
N THR A 8 -3.32 -5.11 -44.70
CA THR A 8 -3.37 -4.75 -43.28
C THR A 8 -3.74 -5.96 -42.44
N VAL A 9 -2.77 -6.53 -41.72
CA VAL A 9 -3.05 -7.33 -40.52
C VAL A 9 -2.45 -6.58 -39.34
N PHE A 10 -3.12 -5.49 -38.98
CA PHE A 10 -2.95 -4.81 -37.70
C PHE A 10 -3.62 -5.69 -36.63
N MET A 11 -2.97 -6.81 -36.29
CA MET A 11 -3.39 -7.62 -35.15
C MET A 11 -2.86 -6.96 -33.89
N SER A 12 -3.51 -5.85 -33.51
CA SER A 12 -3.31 -5.16 -32.24
C SER A 12 -3.83 -6.06 -31.12
N LEU A 13 -2.92 -6.87 -30.56
CA LEU A 13 -3.13 -7.55 -29.30
C LEU A 13 -3.20 -6.48 -28.20
N SER A 14 -4.42 -6.05 -27.88
CA SER A 14 -4.69 -5.20 -26.73
C SER A 14 -4.38 -6.00 -25.47
N SER A 15 -3.16 -5.89 -24.95
CA SER A 15 -2.85 -6.28 -23.58
C SER A 15 -3.73 -5.43 -22.66
N LEU A 16 -4.83 -6.00 -22.20
CA LEU A 16 -5.63 -5.47 -21.11
C LEU A 16 -4.75 -5.55 -19.86
N VAL A 17 -3.90 -4.54 -19.67
CA VAL A 17 -3.17 -4.35 -18.42
C VAL A 17 -4.23 -3.96 -17.41
N LEU A 18 -4.65 -4.94 -16.61
CA LEU A 18 -5.39 -4.74 -15.37
C LEU A 18 -4.46 -3.97 -14.41
N ALA A 19 -4.36 -2.65 -14.63
CA ALA A 19 -3.80 -1.73 -13.66
C ALA A 19 -4.78 -1.73 -12.50
N GLY A 20 -4.57 -2.65 -11.55
CA GLY A 20 -5.18 -2.54 -10.23
C GLY A 20 -4.68 -1.24 -9.64
N ASP A 21 -5.55 -0.24 -9.62
CA ASP A 21 -5.33 1.02 -8.93
C ASP A 21 -5.21 0.67 -7.44
N PHE A 22 -3.97 0.46 -6.97
CA PHE A 22 -3.71 0.52 -5.53
C PHE A 22 -3.95 1.97 -5.14
N GLU A 23 -5.21 2.29 -4.89
CA GLU A 23 -5.65 3.57 -4.37
C GLU A 23 -4.71 3.90 -3.22
N LYS A 24 -3.87 4.92 -3.44
CA LYS A 24 -2.79 5.29 -2.54
C LYS A 24 -3.46 5.78 -1.26
N ARG A 25 -3.74 4.86 -0.33
CA ARG A 25 -4.62 5.12 0.81
C ARG A 25 -4.06 6.33 1.55
N ALA A 26 -4.81 7.43 1.54
CA ALA A 26 -4.44 8.61 2.27
C ALA A 26 -4.35 8.22 3.75
N CYS A 27 -3.15 8.31 4.31
CA CYS A 27 -2.94 7.98 5.70
C CYS A 27 -3.31 9.18 6.58
N VAL A 28 -3.85 8.92 7.76
CA VAL A 28 -4.26 9.95 8.71
C VAL A 28 -3.09 10.24 9.65
N ALA A 29 -2.72 11.50 9.81
CA ALA A 29 -1.66 11.88 10.75
C ALA A 29 -2.02 11.37 12.17
N SER A 30 -1.12 10.62 12.79
CA SER A 30 -1.33 10.02 14.11
C SER A 30 -0.32 10.55 15.14
N LYS A 31 -0.73 10.55 16.40
CA LYS A 31 0.14 10.82 17.56
C LYS A 31 0.89 9.57 18.04
N CYS A 32 0.69 8.42 17.39
CA CYS A 32 1.45 7.20 17.64
C CYS A 32 2.95 7.47 17.52
N SER A 33 3.73 7.03 18.50
CA SER A 33 5.20 7.19 18.45
C SER A 33 5.80 6.19 17.47
N CYS A 34 6.75 6.64 16.65
CA CYS A 34 7.56 5.74 15.83
C CYS A 34 8.34 4.75 16.71
N ASN A 35 8.44 3.48 16.27
CA ASN A 35 9.24 2.47 16.96
C ASN A 35 10.77 2.64 16.83
N GLY A 36 11.23 3.76 16.25
CA GLY A 36 12.63 4.05 15.98
C GLY A 36 13.11 3.73 14.57
N THR A 37 12.35 2.97 13.78
CA THR A 37 12.72 2.62 12.39
C THR A 37 11.67 3.15 11.39
N PRO A 38 12.08 3.85 10.32
CA PRO A 38 11.18 4.20 9.22
C PRO A 38 10.61 2.94 8.56
N GLY A 39 9.31 2.91 8.27
CA GLY A 39 8.65 1.75 7.70
C GLY A 39 7.23 1.57 8.21
N LEU A 40 6.60 0.48 7.77
CA LEU A 40 5.28 0.08 8.23
C LEU A 40 5.40 -0.77 9.50
N PHE A 41 4.44 -0.66 10.40
CA PHE A 41 4.33 -1.51 11.59
C PHE A 41 2.86 -1.64 12.02
N CYS A 42 2.54 -2.67 12.81
CA CYS A 42 1.23 -2.78 13.44
C CYS A 42 1.22 -1.99 14.74
N GLY A 43 0.16 -1.23 14.97
CA GLY A 43 -0.02 -0.51 16.22
C GLY A 43 -0.35 -1.44 17.37
N ASP A 44 0.10 -1.06 18.56
CA ASP A 44 -0.19 -1.71 19.82
C ASP A 44 -0.53 -0.65 20.87
N SER A 45 -1.81 -0.63 21.26
CA SER A 45 -2.34 0.33 22.23
C SER A 45 -1.82 0.08 23.64
N SER A 46 -1.25 -1.09 23.90
CA SER A 46 -0.65 -1.49 25.18
C SER A 46 0.73 -0.85 25.38
N VAL A 47 1.46 -0.61 24.28
CA VAL A 47 2.75 0.08 24.30
C VAL A 47 2.58 1.59 24.21
N ASN A 48 1.65 2.04 23.38
CA ASN A 48 1.31 3.44 23.22
C ASN A 48 -0.16 3.59 22.90
N SER A 49 -0.93 4.23 23.79
CA SER A 49 -2.37 4.41 23.64
C SER A 49 -2.78 5.20 22.38
N ALA A 50 -1.87 5.95 21.75
CA ALA A 50 -2.11 6.62 20.47
C ALA A 50 -1.94 5.69 19.24
N CYS A 51 -1.38 4.49 19.41
CA CYS A 51 -1.24 3.48 18.37
C CYS A 51 -2.39 2.47 18.48
N ALA A 52 -3.48 2.67 17.74
CA ALA A 52 -4.63 1.77 17.78
C ALA A 52 -4.24 0.32 17.44
N SER A 53 -4.63 -0.63 18.31
CA SER A 53 -4.37 -2.06 18.08
C SER A 53 -5.07 -2.55 16.82
N GLY A 54 -4.34 -3.30 15.99
CA GLY A 54 -4.86 -3.83 14.73
C GLY A 54 -4.82 -2.84 13.55
N HIS A 55 -4.35 -1.62 13.75
CA HIS A 55 -4.08 -0.66 12.69
C HIS A 55 -2.65 -0.80 12.15
N VAL A 56 -2.45 -0.40 10.90
CA VAL A 56 -1.12 -0.24 10.30
C VAL A 56 -0.71 1.21 10.43
N PHE A 57 0.50 1.43 10.93
CA PHE A 57 1.12 2.73 11.00
C PHE A 57 2.36 2.76 10.11
N GLN A 58 2.64 3.92 9.54
CA GLN A 58 3.89 4.20 8.84
C GLN A 58 4.68 5.24 9.62
N CYS A 59 5.90 4.88 10.01
CA CYS A 59 6.90 5.82 10.48
C CYS A 59 7.65 6.42 9.29
N ASN A 60 7.72 7.74 9.19
CA ASN A 60 8.55 8.42 8.20
C ASN A 60 9.94 8.78 8.76
N ALA A 61 10.84 9.25 7.88
CA ALA A 61 12.19 9.66 8.26
C ALA A 61 12.23 10.80 9.29
N ASN A 62 11.16 11.61 9.36
CA ASN A 62 11.02 12.72 10.31
C ASN A 62 10.43 12.27 11.67
N LYS A 63 10.39 10.96 11.93
CA LYS A 63 9.79 10.35 13.14
C LYS A 63 8.31 10.71 13.35
N LYS A 64 7.60 11.10 12.29
CA LYS A 64 6.15 11.28 12.31
C LYS A 64 5.48 10.00 11.86
N THR A 65 4.33 9.73 12.46
CA THR A 65 3.57 8.51 12.20
C THR A 65 2.27 8.83 11.48
N CYS A 66 1.93 7.98 10.52
CA CYS A 66 0.69 8.04 9.78
C CYS A 66 -0.10 6.74 9.97
N ASP A 67 -1.38 6.82 10.26
CA ASP A 67 -2.31 5.69 10.38
C ASP A 67 -2.90 5.35 9.00
N PHE A 68 -2.65 4.13 8.54
CA PHE A 68 -3.21 3.56 7.30
C PHE A 68 -4.53 2.80 7.54
N GLY A 69 -5.00 2.75 8.79
CA GLY A 69 -6.21 2.12 9.24
C GLY A 69 -6.03 0.65 9.58
N VAL A 70 -7.17 0.00 9.87
CA VAL A 70 -7.24 -1.41 10.24
C VAL A 70 -6.69 -2.31 9.14
N ARG A 71 -5.93 -3.33 9.54
CA ARG A 71 -5.51 -4.43 8.66
C ARG A 71 -5.67 -5.78 9.36
N LYS A 72 -6.25 -6.74 8.65
CA LYS A 72 -6.54 -8.08 9.17
C LYS A 72 -5.31 -8.76 9.79
N SER A 73 -4.17 -8.74 9.13
CA SER A 73 -2.94 -9.35 9.66
C SER A 73 -2.48 -8.71 10.98
N CYS A 74 -2.64 -7.39 11.14
CA CYS A 74 -2.37 -6.71 12.41
C CYS A 74 -3.35 -7.10 13.51
N GLN A 75 -4.61 -7.37 13.18
CA GLN A 75 -5.61 -7.86 14.15
C GLN A 75 -5.39 -9.33 14.52
N GLN A 76 -4.99 -10.16 13.56
CA GLN A 76 -4.89 -11.61 13.73
C GLN A 76 -3.59 -12.04 14.40
N CYS A 77 -2.46 -11.45 14.01
CA CYS A 77 -1.14 -11.90 14.45
C CYS A 77 -0.21 -10.75 14.90
N GLY A 78 -0.70 -9.50 14.93
CA GLY A 78 0.11 -8.34 15.32
C GLY A 78 1.26 -8.04 14.36
N LYS A 79 1.23 -8.57 13.13
CA LYS A 79 2.30 -8.41 12.12
C LYS A 79 1.74 -7.91 10.81
N LEU A 80 2.62 -7.35 9.98
CA LEU A 80 2.27 -6.96 8.62
C LEU A 80 2.03 -8.18 7.69
N GLY A 81 2.23 -9.39 8.16
CA GLY A 81 1.97 -10.58 7.38
C GLY A 81 1.82 -11.78 8.31
N CYS A 82 0.74 -12.50 8.08
CA CYS A 82 0.46 -13.87 8.43
C CYS A 82 -0.23 -14.45 7.17
#